data_AF-A0A4V3UN33-F1
#
_entry.id   AF-A0A4V3UN33-F1
#
_cell.length_a   1.000
_cell.length_b   1.000
_cell.length_c   1.000
_cell.angle_alpha   90.00
_cell.angle_beta   90.00
_cell.angle_gamma   90.00
#
_symmetry.space_group_name_H-M   'P 1'
#
loop_
_entity.id
_entity.type
_entity.pdbx_description
1 polymer ?
#
loop_
_entity_poly.entity_id
_entity_poly.type
_entity_poly.pdbx_seq_one_letter_code
_entity_poly.pdbx_strand_id
1 'polypeptide(L)'
;MKTTITQRFQIDGCEVDADADCRFCFFWEKAGGRWGARFVKHWYEKDKLIPVDPRMIPTLDDEKLKEYPTGYRYLAYCQEITMGVKVMLDMPSHRRDGDNLNGQKHDALYWQCKDWVEGRNVDI
;
A
#
# COMPACT_ATOMS: atom_id res chain seq x y z
N MET A 1 12.94 -3.94 -0.76
CA MET A 1 12.54 -5.24 -0.16
C MET A 1 11.11 -5.53 -0.58
N LYS A 2 10.76 -6.74 -1.05
CA LYS A 2 9.38 -7.10 -1.34
C LYS A 2 8.75 -7.72 -0.09
N THR A 3 7.56 -7.27 0.29
CA THR A 3 6.83 -7.73 1.47
C THR A 3 5.33 -7.74 1.17
N THR A 4 4.54 -8.37 2.04
CA THR A 4 3.08 -8.37 1.95
C THR A 4 2.51 -7.82 3.25
N ILE A 5 1.58 -6.87 3.14
CA ILE A 5 0.74 -6.43 4.25
C ILE A 5 -0.49 -7.33 4.25
N THR A 6 -0.63 -8.13 5.31
CA THR A 6 -1.77 -9.04 5.48
C THR A 6 -2.62 -8.56 6.65
N GLN A 7 -3.92 -8.41 6.42
CA GLN A 7 -4.91 -8.10 7.45
C GLN A 7 -6.16 -8.95 7.26
N ARG A 8 -6.69 -9.46 8.38
CA ARG A 8 -7.89 -10.27 8.42
C ARG A 8 -9.10 -9.43 8.80
N PHE A 9 -10.21 -9.63 8.10
CA PHE A 9 -11.46 -8.88 8.26
C PHE A 9 -12.66 -9.83 8.32
N GLN A 10 -13.74 -9.34 8.94
CA GLN A 10 -15.06 -9.96 8.89
C GLN A 10 -15.97 -9.05 8.07
N ILE A 11 -16.39 -9.49 6.88
CA ILE A 11 -17.25 -8.72 5.97
C ILE A 11 -18.34 -9.63 5.43
N ASP A 12 -19.58 -9.14 5.33
CA ASP A 12 -20.72 -9.93 4.79
C ASP A 12 -20.85 -11.33 5.44
N GLY A 13 -20.62 -11.40 6.76
CA GLY A 13 -20.62 -12.67 7.50
C GLY A 13 -19.48 -13.65 7.18
N CYS A 14 -18.55 -13.27 6.29
CA CYS A 14 -17.40 -14.06 5.84
C CYS A 14 -16.10 -13.54 6.47
N GLU A 15 -15.21 -14.46 6.85
CA GLU A 15 -13.83 -14.11 7.24
C GLU A 15 -12.95 -14.08 5.99
N VAL A 16 -12.19 -13.00 5.81
CA VAL A 16 -11.34 -12.78 4.63
C VAL A 16 -9.96 -12.25 5.02
N ASP A 17 -8.94 -12.66 4.27
CA ASP A 17 -7.60 -12.09 4.33
C ASP A 17 -7.38 -11.16 3.14
N ALA A 18 -7.09 -9.88 3.42
CA ALA A 18 -6.63 -8.92 2.43
C ALA A 18 -5.10 -8.88 2.43
N ASP A 19 -4.50 -9.25 1.30
CA ASP A 19 -3.06 -9.27 1.11
C ASP A 19 -2.66 -8.23 0.07
N ALA A 20 -1.93 -7.20 0.49
CA ALA A 20 -1.34 -6.20 -0.39
C ALA A 20 0.17 -6.40 -0.52
N ASP A 21 0.62 -6.80 -1.72
CA ASP A 21 2.04 -6.92 -2.03
C ASP A 21 2.64 -5.53 -2.24
N CYS A 22 3.75 -5.29 -1.55
CA CYS A 22 4.42 -4.01 -1.51
C CYS A 22 5.92 -4.14 -1.79
N ARG A 23 6.53 -3.06 -2.28
CA ARG A 23 7.99 -2.88 -2.23
C ARG A 23 8.34 -1.81 -1.23
N PHE A 24 9.09 -2.15 -0.20
CA PHE A 24 9.58 -1.22 0.80
C PHE A 24 10.96 -0.68 0.44
N CYS A 25 11.14 0.62 0.69
CA CYS A 25 12.39 1.33 0.68
C CYS A 25 12.64 1.96 2.05
N PHE A 26 13.85 1.74 2.57
CA PHE A 26 14.29 2.21 3.87
C PHE A 26 15.40 3.24 3.66
N PHE A 27 15.21 4.42 4.21
CA PHE A 27 16.17 5.52 4.13
C PHE A 27 17.01 5.50 5.39
N TRP A 28 18.16 4.81 5.34
CA TRP A 28 19.01 4.60 6.50
C TRP A 28 19.94 5.77 6.77
N GLU A 29 19.94 6.24 8.02
CA GLU A 29 20.84 7.30 8.49
C GLU A 29 21.55 6.84 9.77
N LYS A 30 22.78 7.30 9.97
CA LYS A 30 23.51 7.11 11.22
C LYS A 30 23.40 8.37 12.08
N ALA A 31 22.56 8.34 13.11
CA ALA A 31 22.38 9.42 14.06
C ALA A 31 22.93 9.02 15.44
N GLY A 32 23.74 9.87 16.07
CA GLY A 32 24.31 9.59 17.40
C GLY A 32 25.12 8.30 17.47
N GLY A 33 25.80 7.91 16.38
CA GLY A 33 26.58 6.68 16.31
C GLY A 33 25.78 5.41 16.00
N ARG A 34 24.45 5.48 15.88
CA ARG A 34 23.56 4.33 15.64
C ARG A 34 22.87 4.43 14.28
N TRP A 35 22.80 3.31 13.57
CA TRP A 35 22.03 3.22 12.32
C TRP A 35 20.53 3.04 12.62
N GLY A 36 19.70 3.77 11.89
CA GLY A 36 18.25 3.66 11.95
C GLY A 36 17.61 4.01 10.60
N ALA A 37 16.41 3.51 10.37
CA ALA A 37 15.62 3.92 9.21
C ALA A 37 14.97 5.28 9.56
N ARG A 38 15.47 6.36 8.95
CA ARG A 38 14.90 7.70 9.09
C ARG A 38 13.51 7.76 8.49
N PHE A 39 13.33 7.15 7.32
CA PHE A 39 12.05 6.99 6.66
C PHE A 39 11.85 5.55 6.20
N VAL A 40 10.60 5.12 6.23
CA VAL A 40 10.13 3.86 5.65
C VAL A 40 8.98 4.20 4.73
N LYS A 41 9.17 3.93 3.44
CA LYS A 41 8.17 4.19 2.40
C LYS A 41 8.01 2.94 1.54
N HIS A 42 6.89 2.83 0.84
CA HIS A 42 6.63 1.68 -0.01
C HIS A 42 5.75 2.02 -1.20
N TRP A 43 5.81 1.14 -2.19
CA TRP A 43 4.87 1.11 -3.31
C TRP A 43 3.94 -0.07 -3.14
N TYR A 44 2.64 0.16 -3.31
CA TYR A 44 1.65 -0.90 -3.46
C TYR A 44 1.70 -1.45 -4.89
N GLU A 45 1.75 -2.77 -5.05
CA GLU A 45 1.93 -3.37 -6.37
C GLU A 45 0.67 -4.04 -6.90
N LYS A 46 0.05 -4.83 -6.03
CA LYS A 46 -1.14 -5.61 -6.30
C LYS A 46 -1.70 -6.04 -4.95
N ASP A 47 -3.00 -6.27 -4.93
CA ASP A 47 -3.63 -6.90 -3.80
C ASP A 47 -4.61 -7.98 -4.23
N LYS A 48 -5.03 -8.75 -3.23
CA LYS A 48 -6.01 -9.82 -3.37
C LYS A 48 -6.83 -9.92 -2.08
N LEU A 49 -8.08 -10.32 -2.22
CA LEU A 49 -8.95 -10.66 -1.10
C LEU A 49 -9.25 -12.16 -1.18
N ILE A 50 -8.95 -12.89 -0.11
CA ILE A 50 -9.08 -14.33 -0.07
C ILE A 50 -10.06 -14.69 1.06
N PRO A 51 -11.19 -15.34 0.78
CA PRO A 51 -12.00 -15.98 1.80
C PRO A 51 -11.21 -17.02 2.57
N VAL A 52 -11.24 -16.94 3.91
CA VAL A 52 -10.59 -17.93 4.77
C VAL A 52 -11.29 -19.28 4.62
N ASP A 53 -12.63 -19.27 4.62
CA ASP A 53 -13.41 -20.41 4.13
C ASP A 53 -13.69 -20.23 2.63
N PRO A 54 -13.10 -21.06 1.75
CA PRO A 54 -13.27 -20.92 0.30
C PRO A 54 -14.70 -21.18 -0.19
N ARG A 55 -15.61 -21.61 0.69
CA ARG A 55 -17.05 -21.79 0.42
C ARG A 55 -17.86 -20.54 0.73
N MET A 56 -17.27 -19.55 1.41
CA MET A 56 -17.93 -18.35 1.91
C MET A 56 -17.34 -17.11 1.21
N ILE A 57 -17.80 -16.84 0.00
CA ILE A 57 -17.33 -15.69 -0.80
C ILE A 57 -18.21 -14.48 -0.47
N PRO A 58 -17.64 -13.37 0.02
CA PRO A 58 -18.42 -12.18 0.35
C PRO A 58 -18.93 -11.48 -0.92
N THR A 59 -20.09 -10.84 -0.80
CA THR A 59 -20.56 -9.88 -1.81
C THR A 59 -19.85 -8.54 -1.61
N LEU A 60 -19.28 -7.99 -2.68
CA LEU A 60 -18.58 -6.71 -2.64
C LEU A 60 -19.35 -5.64 -3.43
N ASP A 61 -19.17 -4.38 -3.03
CA ASP A 61 -19.71 -3.23 -3.75
C ASP A 61 -18.74 -2.78 -4.85
N ASP A 62 -19.06 -3.13 -6.09
CA ASP A 62 -18.24 -2.84 -7.26
C ASP A 62 -18.07 -1.34 -7.54
N GLU A 63 -19.08 -0.52 -7.25
CA GLU A 63 -18.97 0.93 -7.49
C GLU A 63 -18.00 1.55 -6.47
N LYS A 64 -18.12 1.15 -5.20
CA LYS A 64 -17.19 1.58 -4.16
C LYS A 64 -15.76 1.06 -4.43
N LEU A 65 -15.61 -0.16 -4.93
CA LEU A 65 -14.30 -0.73 -5.28
C LEU A 65 -13.55 0.06 -6.38
N LYS A 66 -14.27 0.70 -7.32
CA LYS A 66 -13.68 1.53 -8.38
C LYS A 66 -13.00 2.79 -7.83
N GLU A 67 -13.38 3.24 -6.65
CA GLU A 67 -12.81 4.44 -6.02
C GLU A 67 -11.40 4.20 -5.47
N TYR A 68 -11.00 2.94 -5.24
CA TYR A 68 -9.70 2.61 -4.66
C TYR A 68 -8.64 2.21 -5.70
N PRO A 69 -7.37 2.61 -5.50
CA PRO A 69 -6.26 2.24 -6.38
C PRO A 69 -5.99 0.73 -6.43
N THR A 70 -5.60 0.23 -7.61
CA THR A 70 -5.47 -1.21 -7.88
C THR A 70 -4.41 -1.93 -7.05
N GLY A 71 -3.45 -1.20 -6.46
CA GLY A 71 -2.39 -1.79 -5.66
C GLY A 71 -2.82 -2.21 -4.25
N TYR A 72 -3.93 -1.67 -3.75
CA TYR A 72 -4.41 -1.85 -2.37
C TYR A 72 -5.93 -1.70 -2.25
N ARG A 73 -6.67 -1.98 -3.33
CA ARG A 73 -8.11 -1.78 -3.45
C ARG A 73 -8.92 -2.50 -2.37
N TYR A 74 -8.72 -3.80 -2.22
CA TYR A 74 -9.44 -4.64 -1.29
C TYR A 74 -9.00 -4.39 0.15
N LEU A 75 -7.72 -4.10 0.37
CA LEU A 75 -7.23 -3.69 1.69
C LEU A 75 -7.92 -2.39 2.12
N ALA A 76 -7.93 -1.37 1.25
CA ALA A 76 -8.60 -0.10 1.51
C ALA A 76 -10.10 -0.28 1.73
N TYR A 77 -10.76 -1.03 0.83
CA TYR A 77 -12.19 -1.34 0.94
C TYR A 77 -12.53 -1.94 2.31
N CYS A 78 -11.80 -2.97 2.73
CA CYS A 78 -12.02 -3.65 4.01
C CYS A 78 -11.77 -2.71 5.19
N GLN A 79 -10.70 -1.91 5.16
CA GLN A 79 -10.39 -0.95 6.22
C GLN A 79 -11.50 0.09 6.37
N GLU A 80 -12.01 0.66 5.27
CA GLU A 80 -13.06 1.68 5.38
C GLU A 80 -14.37 1.10 5.91
N ILE A 81 -14.80 -0.08 5.44
CA ILE A 81 -16.09 -0.65 5.86
C ILE A 81 -16.07 -1.25 7.26
N THR A 82 -14.91 -1.72 7.74
CA THR A 82 -14.82 -2.39 9.05
C THR A 82 -14.28 -1.49 10.17
N MET A 83 -13.40 -0.54 9.83
CA MET A 83 -12.70 0.30 10.82
C MET A 83 -13.23 1.74 10.86
N GLY A 84 -14.09 2.14 9.90
CA GLY A 84 -14.63 3.49 9.82
C GLY A 84 -13.57 4.57 9.57
N VAL A 85 -12.43 4.17 9.01
CA VAL A 85 -11.34 5.08 8.64
C VAL A 85 -11.51 5.56 7.20
N LYS A 86 -10.97 6.74 6.89
CA LYS A 86 -10.82 7.20 5.51
C LYS A 86 -9.41 6.89 5.05
N VAL A 87 -9.26 6.09 4.00
CA VAL A 87 -7.95 5.70 3.47
C VAL A 87 -7.37 6.79 2.57
N MET A 88 -6.03 6.83 2.50
CA MET A 88 -5.33 7.69 1.53
C MET A 88 -5.40 7.06 0.15
N LEU A 89 -5.83 7.82 -0.85
CA LEU A 89 -5.99 7.35 -2.23
C LEU A 89 -4.81 7.72 -3.14
N ASP A 90 -3.84 8.47 -2.64
CA ASP A 90 -2.69 8.98 -3.38
C ASP A 90 -1.37 8.30 -3.00
N MET A 91 -1.45 7.07 -2.46
CA MET A 91 -0.26 6.30 -2.10
C MET A 91 0.52 5.87 -3.34
N PRO A 92 1.87 5.81 -3.29
CA PRO A 92 2.66 5.28 -4.40
C PRO A 92 2.21 3.87 -4.79
N SER A 93 1.90 3.66 -6.06
CA SER A 93 1.44 2.37 -6.59
C SER A 93 2.46 1.80 -7.59
N HIS A 94 2.08 0.81 -8.40
CA HIS A 94 2.96 0.22 -9.41
C HIS A 94 3.10 1.11 -10.64
N ARG A 95 4.27 1.10 -11.29
CA ARG A 95 4.53 1.80 -12.57
C ARG A 95 3.50 1.54 -13.69
N ARG A 96 2.74 0.44 -13.61
CA ARG A 96 1.70 0.09 -14.59
C ARG A 96 0.51 1.06 -14.56
N ASP A 97 0.39 1.80 -13.46
CA ASP A 97 -0.66 2.79 -13.26
C ASP A 97 -0.41 4.08 -14.09
N GLY A 98 0.73 4.14 -14.80
CA GLY A 98 1.03 5.18 -15.79
C GLY A 98 1.11 6.56 -15.15
N ASP A 99 0.49 7.54 -15.79
CA ASP A 99 0.51 8.94 -15.34
C ASP A 99 -0.66 9.30 -14.41
N ASN A 100 -1.37 8.30 -13.86
CA ASN A 100 -2.38 8.59 -12.84
C ASN A 100 -1.73 9.11 -11.54
N LEU A 101 -2.53 9.60 -10.60
CA LEU A 101 -2.03 10.18 -9.35
C LEU A 101 -1.06 9.24 -8.61
N ASN A 102 -1.39 7.96 -8.49
CA ASN A 102 -0.56 6.97 -7.80
C ASN A 102 0.73 6.63 -8.56
N GLY A 103 0.70 6.66 -9.90
CA GLY A 103 1.87 6.48 -10.77
C GLY A 103 2.82 7.68 -10.70
N GLN A 104 2.30 8.91 -10.64
CA GLN A 104 3.12 10.10 -10.37
C GLN A 104 3.78 10.03 -8.98
N LYS A 105 3.04 9.55 -7.97
CA LYS A 105 3.57 9.33 -6.62
C LYS A 105 4.61 8.21 -6.58
N HIS A 106 4.47 7.19 -7.43
CA HIS A 106 5.50 6.17 -7.63
C HIS A 106 6.81 6.79 -8.10
N ASP A 107 6.77 7.60 -9.15
CA ASP A 107 7.96 8.22 -9.74
C ASP A 107 8.58 9.25 -8.79
N ALA A 108 7.76 10.04 -8.10
CA ALA A 108 8.23 10.97 -7.07
C ALA A 108 9.04 10.24 -5.98
N LEU A 109 8.53 9.12 -5.47
CA LEU A 109 9.26 8.34 -4.46
C LEU A 109 10.55 7.74 -5.03
N TYR A 110 10.58 7.35 -6.30
CA TYR A 110 11.80 6.89 -6.95
C TYR A 110 12.86 7.99 -7.04
N TRP A 111 12.48 9.20 -7.42
CA TRP A 111 13.38 10.35 -7.44
C TRP A 111 13.88 10.71 -6.04
N GLN A 112 13.00 10.69 -5.03
CA GLN A 112 13.41 10.86 -3.62
C GLN A 112 14.41 9.78 -3.18
N CYS A 113 14.22 8.51 -3.58
CA CYS A 113 15.19 7.45 -3.29
C CYS A 113 16.55 7.74 -3.93
N LYS A 114 16.56 8.22 -5.18
CA LYS A 114 17.79 8.59 -5.89
C LYS A 114 18.49 9.78 -5.20
N ASP A 115 17.74 10.83 -4.91
CA ASP A 115 18.27 12.03 -4.26
C ASP A 115 18.88 11.70 -2.89
N TRP A 116 18.25 10.79 -2.13
CA TRP A 116 18.80 10.30 -0.87
C TRP A 116 20.17 9.63 -1.02
N VAL A 117 20.32 8.70 -1.97
CA VAL A 117 21.60 8.00 -2.17
C VAL A 117 22.68 8.92 -2.74
N GLU A 118 22.29 10.04 -3.37
CA GLU A 118 23.20 11.11 -3.81
C GLU A 118 23.55 12.11 -2.69
N GLY A 119 23.04 11.90 -1.46
CA GLY A 119 23.33 12.76 -0.32
C GLY A 119 22.59 14.09 -0.33
N ARG A 120 21.52 14.24 -1.12
CA ARG A 120 20.66 15.42 -1.12
C ARG A 120 19.67 15.36 0.04
N ASN A 121 19.23 16.54 0.47
CA ASN A 121 18.08 16.63 1.37
C ASN A 121 16.81 16.25 0.61
N VAL A 122 16.06 15.29 1.15
CA VAL A 122 14.78 14.85 0.62
C VAL A 122 13.70 15.13 1.66
N ASP A 123 12.60 15.70 1.21
CA ASP A 123 11.37 15.81 1.98
C ASP A 123 10.41 14.70 1.52
N ILE A 124 9.95 13.88 2.47
CA ILE A 124 9.40 12.54 2.26
C ILE A 124 7.98 12.42 2.83
#